data_AF-A0A354DEP8-F1
#
_entry.id   AF-A0A354DEP8-F1
#
_cell.length_a   1.000
_cell.length_b   1.000
_cell.length_c   1.000
_cell.angle_alpha   90.00
_cell.angle_beta   90.00
_cell.angle_gamma   90.00
#
_symmetry.space_group_name_H-M   'P 1'
#
loop_
_entity.id
_entity.type
_entity.pdbx_description
1 polymer ?
#
loop_
_entity_poly.entity_id
_entity_poly.type
_entity_poly.pdbx_seq_one_letter_code
_entity_poly.pdbx_strand_id
1 'polypeptide(L)'
;MKRKIKLIFAYEGTAYYGFQIQKNGPSVQESMEKALEKLLKEPVKLIASGRTDSGVHAKGQVAHFVTTARMPADRISYAMNTMLPKDIIIWSAEEVPFDFHARYYVEDKTYRYRILNQTFHDPFLRNWVWHIKTPLDVEKMKQAAAYLVGTHDFTSFCSVRTKIEDRVRTLYNVSIETTPRDSIVPGQGQDI
;
A
#
# COMPACT_ATOMS: atom_id res chain seq x y z
N MET A 1 -11.41 18.77 23.35
CA MET A 1 -12.44 18.19 22.46
C MET A 1 -11.78 17.11 21.63
N LYS A 2 -12.42 15.95 21.43
CA LYS A 2 -11.88 14.91 20.54
C LYS A 2 -12.08 15.35 19.09
N ARG A 3 -11.10 15.05 18.25
CA ARG A 3 -11.13 15.31 16.81
C ARG A 3 -10.54 14.12 16.06
N LYS A 4 -10.92 13.97 14.79
CA LYS A 4 -10.47 12.87 13.94
C LYS A 4 -9.57 13.42 12.84
N ILE A 5 -8.42 12.77 12.66
CA ILE A 5 -7.41 13.18 11.70
C ILE A 5 -7.25 12.09 10.67
N LYS A 6 -7.35 12.46 9.39
CA LYS A 6 -7.00 11.62 8.26
C LYS A 6 -5.56 11.88 7.86
N LEU A 7 -4.82 10.81 7.58
CA LEU A 7 -3.47 10.83 7.04
C LEU A 7 -3.48 10.22 5.64
N ILE A 8 -2.75 10.83 4.72
CA ILE A 8 -2.35 10.21 3.45
C ILE A 8 -0.83 10.04 3.49
N PHE A 9 -0.36 8.81 3.27
CA PHE A 9 1.05 8.47 3.45
C PHE A 9 1.52 7.39 2.49
N ALA A 10 2.84 7.29 2.34
CA ALA A 10 3.52 6.26 1.57
C ALA A 10 4.54 5.54 2.44
N TYR A 11 4.88 4.32 2.04
CA TYR A 11 5.98 3.58 2.62
C TYR A 11 6.59 2.57 1.66
N GLU A 12 7.89 2.33 1.87
CA GLU A 12 8.65 1.23 1.29
C GLU A 12 8.58 0.05 2.28
N GLY A 13 7.90 -1.04 1.87
CA GLY A 13 7.49 -2.12 2.78
C GLY A 13 8.53 -3.19 3.09
N THR A 14 9.72 -3.19 2.46
CA THR A 14 10.68 -4.30 2.54
C THR A 14 11.20 -4.57 3.95
N ALA A 15 11.32 -3.53 4.77
CA ALA A 15 11.77 -3.64 6.16
C ALA A 15 10.65 -4.07 7.14
N TYR A 16 9.43 -4.30 6.66
CA TYR A 16 8.24 -4.47 7.50
C TYR A 16 7.52 -5.80 7.26
N TYR A 17 7.01 -6.39 8.34
CA TYR A 17 6.13 -7.56 8.35
C TYR A 17 4.67 -7.18 8.06
N GLY A 18 4.50 -6.27 7.10
CA GLY A 18 3.24 -5.74 6.64
C GLY A 18 2.81 -4.48 7.37
N PHE A 19 1.61 -4.00 7.04
CA PHE A 19 1.07 -2.79 7.64
C PHE A 19 0.71 -3.00 9.12
N GLN A 20 -0.05 -4.05 9.42
CA GLN A 20 -0.67 -4.23 10.74
C GLN A 20 0.33 -4.73 11.79
N ILE A 21 0.19 -4.23 13.02
CA ILE A 21 0.92 -4.72 14.20
C ILE A 21 0.72 -6.23 14.39
N GLN A 22 1.84 -6.93 14.51
CA GLN A 22 1.93 -8.39 14.71
C GLN A 22 3.14 -8.70 15.61
N LYS A 23 3.18 -9.91 16.20
CA LYS A 23 4.29 -10.33 17.08
C LYS A 23 5.58 -10.67 16.34
N ASN A 24 5.53 -10.79 15.02
CA ASN A 24 6.57 -11.46 14.23
C ASN A 24 7.66 -10.50 13.70
N GLY A 25 7.51 -9.19 13.94
CA GLY A 25 8.49 -8.20 13.51
C GLY A 25 7.91 -6.79 13.40
N PRO A 26 8.72 -5.82 12.96
CA PRO A 26 8.30 -4.42 12.80
C PRO A 26 7.15 -4.30 11.80
N SER A 27 6.23 -3.37 12.07
CA SER A 27 5.12 -3.04 11.17
C SER A 27 5.02 -1.54 10.94
N VAL A 28 4.47 -1.14 9.80
CA VAL A 28 4.27 0.27 9.47
C VAL A 28 3.34 0.95 10.49
N GLN A 29 2.27 0.26 10.90
CA GLN A 29 1.34 0.77 11.90
C GLN A 29 2.04 1.03 13.24
N GLU A 30 2.91 0.13 13.69
CA GLU A 30 3.65 0.33 14.94
C GLU A 30 4.57 1.55 14.87
N SER A 31 5.33 1.72 13.78
CA SER A 31 6.20 2.88 13.58
C SER A 31 5.40 4.19 13.60
N MET A 32 4.24 4.20 12.94
CA MET A 32 3.33 5.34 12.89
C MET A 32 2.70 5.66 14.24
N GLU A 33 2.19 4.66 14.95
CA GLU A 33 1.57 4.84 16.27
C GLU A 33 2.60 5.34 17.29
N LYS A 34 3.81 4.74 17.35
CA LYS A 34 4.89 5.23 18.24
C LYS A 34 5.27 6.68 17.97
N ALA A 35 5.36 7.09 16.71
CA ALA A 35 5.66 8.46 16.33
C ALA A 35 4.52 9.42 16.73
N LEU A 36 3.26 9.03 16.48
CA LEU A 36 2.07 9.79 16.88
C LEU A 36 1.98 9.95 18.40
N GLU A 37 2.21 8.88 19.16
CA GLU A 37 2.19 8.91 20.63
C GLU A 37 3.26 9.85 21.18
N LYS A 38 4.48 9.79 20.64
CA LYS A 38 5.56 10.67 21.03
C LYS A 38 5.27 12.14 20.69
N LEU A 39 4.63 12.39 19.55
CA LEU A 39 4.28 13.73 19.06
C LEU A 39 3.13 14.35 19.86
N LEU A 40 2.05 13.59 20.06
CA LEU A 40 0.79 14.08 20.61
C LEU A 40 0.69 13.89 22.13
N LYS A 41 1.63 13.16 22.74
CA LYS A 41 1.71 12.88 24.19
C LYS A 41 0.49 12.14 24.73
N GLU A 42 -0.14 11.32 23.90
CA GLU A 42 -1.26 10.46 24.26
C GLU A 42 -1.22 9.17 23.43
N PRO A 43 -1.80 8.04 23.91
CA PRO A 43 -1.92 6.81 23.13
C PRO A 43 -2.74 7.03 21.85
N VAL A 44 -2.26 6.50 20.72
CA VAL A 44 -2.91 6.68 19.42
C VAL A 44 -3.12 5.35 18.73
N LYS A 45 -4.38 5.05 18.38
CA LYS A 45 -4.75 3.91 17.55
C LYS A 45 -5.02 4.37 16.12
N LEU A 46 -4.25 3.86 15.18
CA LEU A 46 -4.35 4.16 13.76
C LEU A 46 -5.22 3.12 13.06
N ILE A 47 -6.13 3.57 12.21
CA ILE A 47 -7.02 2.71 11.42
C ILE A 47 -6.85 3.03 9.94
N ALA A 48 -6.22 2.11 9.21
CA ALA A 48 -5.98 2.25 7.76
C ALA A 48 -7.15 1.79 6.88
N SER A 49 -7.12 2.27 5.65
CA SER A 49 -8.08 1.95 4.59
C SER A 49 -7.97 0.49 4.12
N GLY A 50 -6.75 -0.04 4.13
CA GLY A 50 -6.44 -1.43 3.82
C GLY A 50 -5.20 -1.89 4.58
N ARG A 51 -5.03 -3.21 4.65
CA ARG A 51 -3.83 -3.83 5.16
C ARG A 51 -3.01 -4.30 3.96
N THR A 52 -1.70 -4.20 4.09
CA THR A 52 -0.74 -4.75 3.14
C THR A 52 0.07 -5.85 3.82
N ASP A 53 0.43 -6.86 3.05
CA ASP A 53 1.25 -7.98 3.52
C ASP A 53 2.72 -7.58 3.65
N SER A 54 3.52 -8.48 4.24
CA SER A 54 4.97 -8.31 4.40
C SER A 54 5.65 -7.95 3.09
N GLY A 55 6.51 -6.92 3.10
CA GLY A 55 7.23 -6.46 1.92
C GLY A 55 6.44 -5.59 0.93
N VAL A 56 5.11 -5.50 1.06
CA VAL A 56 4.29 -4.72 0.12
C VAL A 56 4.41 -3.23 0.40
N HIS A 57 4.67 -2.43 -0.63
CA HIS A 57 4.76 -0.96 -0.55
C HIS A 57 3.39 -0.29 -0.66
N ALA A 58 3.30 0.98 -0.30
CA ALA A 58 2.15 1.83 -0.60
C ALA A 58 2.58 3.23 -1.02
N LYS A 59 1.93 3.82 -2.03
CA LYS A 59 2.18 5.21 -2.47
C LYS A 59 1.17 6.22 -1.90
N GLY A 60 -0.01 5.77 -1.49
CA GLY A 60 -1.10 6.62 -1.04
C GLY A 60 -2.04 5.87 -0.09
N GLN A 61 -1.48 5.21 0.92
CA GLN A 61 -2.28 4.59 1.97
C GLN A 61 -3.00 5.70 2.75
N VAL A 62 -4.27 5.46 3.08
CA VAL A 62 -5.08 6.37 3.88
C VAL A 62 -5.31 5.75 5.25
N ALA A 63 -5.19 6.53 6.31
CA ALA A 63 -5.56 6.10 7.66
C ALA A 63 -6.22 7.24 8.43
N HIS A 64 -6.84 6.91 9.55
CA HIS A 64 -7.31 7.90 10.50
C HIS A 64 -7.01 7.50 11.93
N PHE A 65 -6.97 8.50 12.81
CA PHE A 65 -6.91 8.33 14.25
C PHE A 65 -7.72 9.42 14.95
N VAL A 66 -7.97 9.24 16.25
CA VAL A 66 -8.65 10.22 17.10
C VAL A 66 -7.65 10.78 18.10
N THR A 67 -7.71 12.09 18.33
CA THR A 67 -6.81 12.79 19.24
C THR A 67 -7.54 13.89 20.02
N THR A 68 -7.01 14.26 21.18
CA THR A 68 -7.41 15.47 21.91
C THR A 68 -6.40 16.62 21.79
N ALA A 69 -5.27 16.38 21.12
CA ALA A 69 -4.21 17.34 20.91
C ALA A 69 -4.71 18.54 20.07
N ARG A 70 -4.20 19.72 20.42
CA ARG A 70 -4.57 21.00 19.77
C ARG A 70 -3.67 21.37 18.60
N MET A 71 -2.67 20.55 18.28
CA MET A 71 -1.77 20.77 17.15
C MET A 71 -2.60 20.92 15.87
N PRO A 72 -2.40 21.95 15.03
CA PRO A 72 -3.09 22.05 13.74
C PRO A 72 -2.84 20.79 12.89
N ALA A 73 -3.89 20.29 12.22
CA ALA A 73 -3.83 18.98 11.55
C ALA A 73 -2.74 18.93 10.47
N ASP A 74 -2.63 19.98 9.68
CA ASP A 74 -1.62 20.18 8.64
C ASP A 74 -0.19 20.13 9.19
N ARG A 75 0.04 20.54 10.44
CA ARG A 75 1.36 20.48 11.09
C ARG A 75 1.78 19.08 11.53
N ILE A 76 0.84 18.15 11.65
CA ILE A 76 1.12 16.77 12.07
C ILE A 76 2.00 16.07 11.03
N SER A 77 1.75 16.25 9.73
CA SER A 77 2.56 15.61 8.68
C SER A 77 4.03 16.06 8.74
N TYR A 78 4.27 17.36 8.85
CA TYR A 78 5.62 17.92 8.98
C TYR A 78 6.35 17.36 10.20
N ALA A 79 5.71 17.39 11.37
CA ALA A 79 6.34 16.91 12.60
C ALA A 79 6.61 15.40 12.55
N MET A 80 5.64 14.60 12.09
CA MET A 80 5.78 13.15 11.92
C MET A 80 6.94 12.79 11.00
N ASN A 81 7.10 13.49 9.88
CA ASN A 81 8.17 13.22 8.92
C ASN A 81 9.58 13.48 9.49
N THR A 82 9.73 14.24 10.59
CA THR A 82 11.02 14.37 11.29
C THR A 82 11.33 13.20 12.23
N MET A 83 10.31 12.40 12.57
CA MET A 83 10.37 11.35 13.59
C MET A 83 10.27 9.94 13.01
N LEU A 84 9.67 9.82 11.82
CA LEU A 84 9.48 8.55 11.13
C LEU A 84 10.80 8.05 10.52
N PRO A 85 10.95 6.72 10.36
CA PRO A 85 11.98 6.15 9.50
C PRO A 85 11.89 6.70 8.07
N LYS A 86 13.03 6.73 7.36
CA LYS A 86 13.13 7.31 6.00
C LYS A 86 12.29 6.59 4.94
N ASP A 87 11.84 5.38 5.24
CA ASP A 87 11.00 4.54 4.39
C ASP A 87 9.49 4.76 4.62
N ILE A 88 9.09 5.69 5.50
CA ILE A 88 7.69 6.12 5.69
C ILE A 88 7.60 7.64 5.57
N ILE A 89 6.65 8.13 4.78
CA ILE A 89 6.42 9.56 4.61
C ILE A 89 4.92 9.89 4.65
N ILE A 90 4.55 10.93 5.39
CA ILE A 90 3.21 11.51 5.41
C ILE A 90 3.13 12.62 4.37
N TRP A 91 2.25 12.47 3.40
CA TRP A 91 1.97 13.50 2.40
C TRP A 91 1.11 14.61 2.97
N SER A 92 0.04 14.24 3.68
CA SER A 92 -0.90 15.19 4.24
C SER A 92 -1.58 14.66 5.49
N ALA A 93 -2.03 15.60 6.31
CA ALA A 93 -2.83 15.37 7.49
C ALA A 93 -3.93 16.43 7.54
N GLU A 94 -5.18 16.01 7.73
CA GLU A 94 -6.32 16.92 7.79
C GLU A 94 -7.35 16.48 8.83
N GLU A 95 -8.05 17.46 9.40
CA GLU A 95 -9.18 17.20 10.28
C GLU A 95 -10.40 16.82 9.45
N VAL A 96 -11.06 15.73 9.84
CA VAL A 96 -12.22 15.18 9.12
C VAL A 96 -13.40 15.06 10.07
N PRO A 97 -14.64 15.03 9.53
CA PRO A 97 -15.84 14.72 10.30
C PRO A 97 -15.68 13.44 11.15
N PHE A 98 -16.31 13.43 12.32
CA PHE A 98 -16.11 12.34 13.28
C PHE A 98 -16.73 11.00 12.85
N ASP A 99 -17.61 11.00 11.85
CA ASP A 99 -18.20 9.82 11.21
C ASP A 99 -17.31 9.23 10.10
N PHE A 100 -16.30 9.96 9.62
CA PHE A 100 -15.33 9.45 8.64
C PHE A 100 -14.67 8.17 9.14
N HIS A 101 -14.62 7.13 8.30
CA HIS A 101 -13.91 5.90 8.63
C HIS A 101 -13.09 5.42 7.45
N ALA A 102 -11.75 5.54 7.56
CA ALA A 102 -10.81 5.25 6.47
C ALA A 102 -10.99 3.89 5.80
N ARG A 103 -11.49 2.86 6.50
CA ARG A 103 -11.76 1.53 5.92
C ARG A 103 -13.07 1.43 5.14
N TYR A 104 -14.09 2.17 5.54
CA TYR A 104 -15.47 1.99 5.06
C TYR A 104 -15.92 3.09 4.12
N TYR A 105 -15.28 4.26 4.16
CA TYR A 105 -15.52 5.37 3.24
C TYR A 105 -14.73 5.23 1.93
N VAL A 106 -14.09 4.08 1.70
CA VAL A 106 -13.31 3.83 0.49
C VAL A 106 -14.26 3.39 -0.61
N GLU A 107 -14.22 4.07 -1.75
CA GLU A 107 -14.98 3.70 -2.94
C GLU A 107 -14.29 2.58 -3.72
N ASP A 108 -12.99 2.74 -3.97
CA ASP A 108 -12.16 1.74 -4.64
C ASP A 108 -10.71 1.74 -4.12
N LYS A 109 -9.97 0.70 -4.51
CA LYS A 109 -8.54 0.58 -4.24
C LYS A 109 -7.84 0.18 -5.52
N THR A 110 -6.84 0.96 -5.89
CA THR A 110 -5.97 0.66 -7.03
C THR A 110 -4.65 0.07 -6.54
N TYR A 111 -4.30 -1.09 -7.10
CA TYR A 111 -3.00 -1.75 -6.87
C TYR A 111 -2.22 -1.77 -8.18
N ARG A 112 -0.89 -1.66 -8.08
CA ARG A 112 0.03 -1.80 -9.21
C ARG A 112 1.08 -2.83 -8.86
N TYR A 113 1.14 -3.87 -9.67
CA TYR A 113 2.25 -4.81 -9.70
C TYR A 113 3.23 -4.40 -10.79
N ARG A 114 4.53 -4.63 -10.56
CA ARG A 114 5.58 -4.44 -11.57
C ARG A 114 6.32 -5.74 -11.73
N ILE A 115 6.46 -6.19 -12.97
CA ILE A 115 7.20 -7.41 -13.32
C ILE A 115 8.39 -6.99 -14.18
N LEU A 116 9.59 -7.37 -13.76
CA LEU A 116 10.77 -7.27 -14.59
C LEU A 116 10.90 -8.56 -15.40
N ASN A 117 10.60 -8.50 -16.69
CA ASN A 117 10.64 -9.68 -17.56
C ASN A 117 11.91 -9.71 -18.42
N GLN A 118 12.96 -10.34 -17.90
CA GLN A 118 14.26 -10.48 -18.58
C GLN A 118 15.13 -11.56 -17.91
N THR A 119 16.22 -11.99 -18.56
CA THR A 119 17.09 -13.06 -18.06
C THR A 119 17.75 -12.77 -16.70
N PHE A 120 18.28 -11.56 -16.52
CA PHE A 120 19.05 -11.18 -15.33
C PHE A 120 18.26 -10.21 -14.46
N HIS A 121 18.47 -10.28 -13.15
CA HIS A 121 17.86 -9.32 -12.23
C HIS A 121 18.52 -7.94 -12.41
N ASP A 122 17.79 -6.88 -12.08
CA ASP A 122 18.36 -5.54 -11.91
C ASP A 122 18.56 -5.27 -10.41
N PRO A 123 19.80 -5.06 -9.93
CA PRO A 123 20.06 -4.78 -8.52
C PRO A 123 19.37 -3.52 -8.01
N PHE A 124 19.06 -2.53 -8.85
CA PHE A 124 18.34 -1.31 -8.48
C PHE A 124 16.83 -1.51 -8.35
N LEU A 125 16.29 -2.55 -8.97
CA LEU A 125 14.86 -2.87 -8.93
C LEU A 125 14.50 -4.01 -8.00
N ARG A 126 15.47 -4.74 -7.43
CA ARG A 126 15.24 -5.99 -6.67
C ARG A 126 14.12 -5.94 -5.62
N ASN A 127 13.86 -4.77 -5.03
CA ASN A 127 12.84 -4.56 -4.02
C ASN A 127 11.52 -4.01 -4.59
N TRP A 128 11.46 -3.65 -5.87
CA TRP A 128 10.37 -2.90 -6.49
C TRP A 128 9.62 -3.67 -7.58
N VAL A 129 10.13 -4.84 -7.97
CA VAL A 129 9.61 -5.65 -9.07
C VAL A 129 9.62 -7.12 -8.71
N TRP A 130 8.71 -7.87 -9.31
CA TRP A 130 8.82 -9.31 -9.37
C TRP A 130 9.65 -9.70 -10.60
N HIS A 131 10.79 -10.35 -10.41
CA HIS A 131 11.65 -10.78 -11.50
C HIS A 131 11.16 -12.11 -12.10
N ILE A 132 10.84 -12.11 -13.39
CA ILE A 132 10.46 -13.31 -14.14
C ILE A 132 11.41 -13.47 -15.33
N LYS A 133 12.17 -14.58 -15.35
CA LYS A 133 13.15 -14.87 -16.41
C LYS A 133 12.51 -15.36 -17.70
N THR A 134 11.45 -16.15 -17.59
CA THR A 134 10.76 -16.75 -18.74
C THR A 134 10.00 -15.68 -19.51
N PRO A 135 10.15 -15.59 -20.85
CA PRO A 135 9.37 -14.64 -21.65
C PRO A 135 7.86 -14.78 -21.40
N LEU A 136 7.20 -13.65 -21.14
CA LEU A 136 5.76 -13.60 -20.92
C LEU A 136 5.03 -13.15 -22.18
N ASP A 137 3.91 -13.82 -22.47
CA ASP A 137 3.01 -13.46 -23.56
C ASP A 137 2.00 -12.40 -23.08
N VAL A 138 2.39 -11.13 -23.23
CA VAL A 138 1.64 -9.98 -22.71
C VAL A 138 0.24 -9.89 -23.32
N GLU A 139 0.08 -10.25 -24.59
CA GLU A 139 -1.24 -10.21 -25.24
C GLU A 139 -2.17 -11.28 -24.68
N LYS A 140 -1.67 -12.50 -24.41
CA LYS A 140 -2.46 -13.50 -23.68
C LYS A 140 -2.78 -13.08 -22.25
N MET A 141 -1.86 -12.40 -21.56
CA MET A 141 -2.12 -11.86 -20.23
C MET A 141 -3.26 -10.83 -20.27
N LYS A 142 -3.26 -9.91 -21.24
CA LYS A 142 -4.33 -8.92 -21.43
C LYS A 142 -5.67 -9.60 -21.73
N GLN A 143 -5.69 -10.57 -22.64
CA GLN A 143 -6.88 -11.34 -22.97
C GLN A 143 -7.44 -12.08 -21.73
N ALA A 144 -6.58 -12.71 -20.94
CA ALA A 144 -6.98 -13.41 -19.72
C ALA A 144 -7.50 -12.43 -18.64
N ALA A 145 -6.84 -11.30 -18.45
CA ALA A 145 -7.21 -10.29 -17.45
C ALA A 145 -8.59 -9.67 -17.73
N ALA A 146 -8.97 -9.54 -19.01
CA ALA A 146 -10.28 -9.02 -19.39
C ALA A 146 -11.46 -9.83 -18.81
N TYR A 147 -11.29 -11.15 -18.63
CA TYR A 147 -12.32 -12.00 -18.00
C TYR A 147 -12.54 -11.72 -16.52
N LEU A 148 -11.59 -11.05 -15.85
CA LEU A 148 -11.69 -10.74 -14.42
C LEU A 148 -12.52 -9.47 -14.15
N VAL A 149 -12.73 -8.62 -15.16
CA VAL A 149 -13.50 -7.38 -15.01
C VAL A 149 -14.97 -7.71 -14.74
N GLY A 150 -15.59 -6.97 -13.82
CA GLY A 150 -16.95 -7.19 -13.37
C GLY A 150 -17.04 -7.85 -12.00
N THR A 151 -18.23 -8.34 -11.66
CA THR A 151 -18.55 -8.92 -10.35
C THR A 151 -18.45 -10.44 -10.39
N HIS A 152 -17.52 -11.00 -9.62
CA HIS A 152 -17.24 -12.44 -9.59
C HIS A 152 -17.00 -12.93 -8.16
N ASP A 153 -17.19 -14.23 -7.95
CA ASP A 153 -16.65 -14.91 -6.78
C ASP A 153 -15.14 -15.16 -6.98
N PHE A 154 -14.31 -14.47 -6.22
CA PHE A 154 -12.85 -14.57 -6.29
C PHE A 154 -12.27 -15.64 -5.34
N THR A 155 -13.04 -16.68 -4.99
CA THR A 155 -12.59 -17.77 -4.12
C THR A 155 -11.25 -18.38 -4.58
N SER A 156 -11.08 -18.64 -5.88
CA SER A 156 -9.84 -19.20 -6.44
C SER A 156 -8.61 -18.28 -6.33
N PHE A 157 -8.82 -16.99 -6.06
CA PHE A 157 -7.77 -15.98 -5.90
C PHE A 157 -7.49 -15.64 -4.44
N CYS A 158 -8.21 -16.26 -3.50
CA CYS A 158 -8.03 -16.05 -2.07
C CYS A 158 -7.06 -17.07 -1.47
N SER A 159 -6.35 -16.66 -0.42
CA SER A 159 -5.62 -17.62 0.41
C SER A 159 -6.59 -18.65 1.00
N VAL A 160 -6.18 -19.93 1.01
CA VAL A 160 -6.92 -21.04 1.64
C VAL A 160 -7.23 -20.76 3.12
N ARG A 161 -6.44 -19.90 3.77
CA ARG A 161 -6.59 -19.53 5.19
C ARG A 161 -7.50 -18.30 5.42
N THR A 162 -8.16 -17.77 4.38
CA THR A 162 -9.03 -16.60 4.55
C THR A 162 -10.26 -16.93 5.38
N LYS A 163 -10.54 -16.10 6.38
CA LYS A 163 -11.75 -16.18 7.22
C LYS A 163 -12.92 -15.37 6.66
N ILE A 164 -12.75 -14.75 5.51
CA ILE A 164 -13.80 -13.97 4.86
C ILE A 164 -14.76 -14.94 4.17
N GLU A 165 -16.02 -14.91 4.56
CA GLU A 165 -17.09 -15.74 3.97
C GLU A 165 -17.48 -15.21 2.59
N ASP A 166 -17.79 -13.92 2.50
CA ASP A 166 -18.15 -13.27 1.23
C ASP A 166 -16.90 -12.84 0.44
N ARG A 167 -16.65 -13.57 -0.65
CA ARG A 167 -15.54 -13.39 -1.58
C ARG A 167 -15.98 -12.78 -2.92
N VAL A 168 -17.23 -12.33 -3.03
CA VAL A 168 -17.73 -11.65 -4.22
C VAL A 168 -17.18 -10.24 -4.28
N ARG A 169 -16.48 -9.87 -5.35
CA ARG A 169 -15.92 -8.53 -5.54
C ARG A 169 -16.19 -8.04 -6.95
N THR A 170 -16.21 -6.72 -7.11
CA THR A 170 -16.26 -6.07 -8.42
C THR A 170 -14.87 -5.54 -8.76
N LEU A 171 -14.26 -6.08 -9.81
CA LEU A 171 -13.06 -5.51 -10.40
C LEU A 171 -13.48 -4.51 -11.48
N TYR A 172 -13.30 -3.22 -11.20
CA TYR A 172 -13.73 -2.15 -12.11
C TYR A 172 -12.89 -2.07 -13.38
N ASN A 173 -11.57 -2.28 -13.26
CA ASN A 173 -10.65 -2.18 -14.37
C ASN A 173 -9.38 -3.00 -14.09
N VAL A 174 -8.73 -3.46 -15.15
CA VAL A 174 -7.38 -4.01 -15.13
C VAL A 174 -6.67 -3.63 -16.43
N SER A 175 -5.49 -3.04 -16.31
CA SER A 175 -4.62 -2.74 -17.45
C SER A 175 -3.27 -3.42 -17.27
N ILE A 176 -2.69 -3.86 -18.38
CA ILE A 176 -1.34 -4.42 -18.45
C ILE A 176 -0.61 -3.63 -19.53
N GLU A 177 0.44 -2.95 -19.12
CA GLU A 177 1.23 -2.04 -19.96
C GLU A 177 2.67 -2.54 -19.98
N THR A 178 3.41 -2.24 -21.04
CA THR A 178 4.82 -2.59 -21.16
C THR A 178 5.63 -1.33 -21.39
N THR A 179 6.70 -1.16 -20.63
CA THR A 179 7.64 -0.05 -20.81
C THR A 179 9.01 -0.61 -21.21
N PRO A 180 9.58 -0.17 -22.35
CA PRO A 180 10.95 -0.51 -22.70
C PRO A 180 11.92 -0.06 -21.60
N ARG A 181 12.91 -0.90 -21.33
CA ARG A 181 13.98 -0.60 -20.38
C ARG A 181 15.09 0.22 -21.04
N ASP A 182 15.90 0.86 -20.19
CA ASP A 182 16.97 1.78 -20.59
C ASP A 182 17.82 1.23 -21.74
N SER A 183 17.81 1.92 -22.87
CA SER A 183 18.57 1.54 -24.08
C SER A 183 20.08 1.60 -23.89
N ILE A 184 20.57 2.22 -22.82
CA ILE A 184 22.00 2.36 -22.51
C ILE A 184 22.61 1.03 -22.06
N VAL A 185 21.82 0.12 -21.46
CA VAL A 185 22.30 -1.18 -21.00
C VAL A 185 21.85 -2.27 -21.98
N PRO A 186 22.75 -2.90 -22.74
CA PRO A 186 22.39 -3.96 -23.68
C PRO A 186 21.70 -5.15 -22.98
N GLY A 187 20.69 -5.72 -23.63
CA GLY A 187 20.02 -6.93 -23.16
C GLY A 187 19.02 -6.73 -22.02
N GLN A 188 18.61 -5.49 -21.71
CA GLN A 188 17.47 -5.28 -20.83
C GLN A 188 16.15 -5.62 -21.56
N GLY A 189 15.27 -6.31 -20.85
CA GLY A 189 13.94 -6.68 -21.33
C GLY A 189 12.94 -5.55 -21.15
N GLN A 190 11.77 -5.87 -20.62
CA GLN A 190 10.70 -4.89 -20.40
C GLN A 190 10.20 -4.90 -18.96
N ASP A 191 9.79 -3.72 -18.48
CA ASP A 191 8.94 -3.62 -17.30
C ASP A 191 7.49 -3.82 -17.75
N ILE A 192 6.80 -4.77 -17.13
CA ILE A 192 5.35 -5.00 -17.27
C ILE A 192 4.66 -4.46 -16.02
#